data_AF-A0A2I1GJR4-F1
#
_entry.id   AF-A0A2I1GJR4-F1
#
_cell.length_a   1.000
_cell.length_b   1.000
_cell.length_c   1.000
_cell.angle_alpha   90.00
_cell.angle_beta   90.00
_cell.angle_gamma   90.00
#
_symmetry.space_group_name_H-M   'P 1'
#
loop_
_entity.id
_entity.type
_entity.pdbx_description
1 polymer ?
#
loop_
_entity_poly.entity_id
_entity_poly.type
_entity_poly.pdbx_seq_one_letter_code
_entity_poly.pdbx_strand_id
1 'polypeptide(L)'
;MKIINEITLALYYIHKEKAIHRDLHSGNILYSQLNNSWRVSDLGFCGPADKSSTSIYGNLPYIAPEVIVGREYTFASDIYSIAILMWEISSGQPPFINYEHENDIVMNVINGIRPKIVPGTPLEYKNLMKECWDADPLKRPDVYALEERMQRINLDYQNMPDELFKSEMDNLVMNKVEENYTSSKLITSKIHNFGNLPEPRNATEEEQEAFHSKLYDFNIPNDVNDFNKSNEQNSNNSSSKVITI
;
A
#
# COMPACT_ATOMS: atom_id res chain seq x y z
N MET A 1 -17.37 3.74 0.16
CA MET A 1 -17.09 5.18 0.33
C MET A 1 -17.22 5.71 1.75
N LYS A 2 -18.17 5.25 2.58
CA LYS A 2 -18.33 5.74 3.96
C LYS A 2 -17.05 5.69 4.83
N ILE A 3 -16.35 4.55 4.84
CA ILE A 3 -15.15 4.33 5.67
C ILE A 3 -14.09 5.41 5.43
N ILE A 4 -13.68 5.56 4.17
CA ILE A 4 -12.62 6.49 3.79
C ILE A 4 -13.04 7.96 3.96
N ASN A 5 -14.32 8.29 3.77
CA ASN A 5 -14.85 9.61 4.05
C ASN A 5 -14.68 9.99 5.53
N GLU A 6 -15.01 9.06 6.44
CA GLU A 6 -14.85 9.28 7.89
C GLU A 6 -13.38 9.38 8.31
N ILE A 7 -12.50 8.57 7.72
CA ILE A 7 -11.04 8.63 7.97
C ILE A 7 -10.45 9.94 7.45
N THR A 8 -10.84 10.38 6.25
CA THR A 8 -10.37 11.64 5.64
C THR A 8 -10.81 12.84 6.48
N LEU A 9 -12.05 12.82 6.97
CA LEU A 9 -12.55 13.86 7.88
C LEU A 9 -11.78 13.88 9.21
N ALA A 10 -11.43 12.72 9.75
CA ALA A 10 -10.59 12.66 10.96
C ALA A 10 -9.19 13.26 10.70
N LEU A 11 -8.57 12.92 9.56
CA LEU A 11 -7.26 13.47 9.17
C LEU A 11 -7.31 14.98 8.97
N TYR A 12 -8.39 15.50 8.37
CA TYR A 12 -8.64 16.93 8.23
C TYR A 12 -8.54 17.66 9.57
N TYR A 13 -9.17 17.13 10.63
CA TYR A 13 -9.07 17.76 11.95
C TYR A 13 -7.67 17.66 12.55
N ILE A 14 -6.96 16.55 12.35
CA ILE A 14 -5.57 16.40 12.83
C ILE A 14 -4.66 17.44 12.17
N HIS A 15 -4.74 17.59 10.85
CA HIS A 15 -3.94 18.55 10.08
C HIS A 15 -4.34 20.00 10.37
N LYS A 16 -5.64 20.27 10.63
CA LYS A 16 -6.12 21.59 11.05
C LYS A 16 -5.49 22.04 12.37
N GLU A 17 -5.23 21.10 13.29
CA GLU A 17 -4.47 21.32 14.53
C GLU A 17 -2.94 21.36 14.30
N LYS A 18 -2.50 21.43 13.04
CA LYS A 18 -1.10 21.48 12.61
C LYS A 18 -0.27 20.26 13.04
N ALA A 19 -0.93 19.11 13.18
CA ALA A 19 -0.30 17.86 13.56
C ALA A 19 -0.30 16.84 12.40
N ILE A 20 0.70 15.96 12.38
CA ILE A 20 0.84 14.87 11.42
C ILE A 20 0.62 13.56 12.17
N HIS A 21 -0.16 12.63 11.61
CA HIS A 21 -0.44 11.32 12.22
C HIS A 21 0.80 10.42 12.22
N ARG A 22 1.54 10.36 11.11
CA ARG A 22 2.81 9.62 10.90
C ARG A 22 2.69 8.10 10.81
N ASP A 23 1.67 7.50 11.41
CA ASP A 23 1.46 6.04 11.36
C ASP A 23 0.03 5.66 10.95
N LEU A 24 -0.48 6.28 9.90
CA LEU A 24 -1.85 6.03 9.44
C LEU A 24 -1.90 4.75 8.58
N HIS A 25 -2.60 3.72 9.05
CA HIS A 25 -2.79 2.46 8.34
C HIS A 25 -4.05 1.73 8.85
N SER A 26 -4.48 0.63 8.21
CA SER A 26 -5.75 -0.03 8.56
C SER A 26 -5.83 -0.52 10.00
N GLY A 27 -4.73 -1.03 10.54
CA GLY A 27 -4.63 -1.37 11.98
C GLY A 27 -4.88 -0.22 12.97
N ASN A 28 -4.79 1.04 12.53
CA ASN A 28 -5.10 2.24 13.32
C ASN A 28 -6.47 2.85 12.99
N ILE A 29 -7.33 2.10 12.28
CA ILE A 29 -8.72 2.48 12.01
C ILE A 29 -9.65 1.58 12.84
N LEU A 30 -10.39 2.19 13.76
CA LEU A 30 -11.30 1.49 14.67
C LEU A 30 -12.75 1.64 14.21
N TYR A 31 -13.51 0.56 14.32
CA TYR A 31 -14.96 0.58 14.12
C TYR A 31 -15.70 0.71 15.46
N SER A 32 -16.56 1.71 15.57
CA SER A 32 -17.48 1.88 16.70
C SER A 32 -18.85 1.33 16.33
N GLN A 33 -19.22 0.18 16.90
CA GLN A 33 -20.55 -0.40 16.71
C GLN A 33 -21.67 0.49 17.25
N LEU A 34 -21.41 1.23 18.34
CA LEU A 34 -22.39 2.13 18.97
C LEU A 34 -22.89 3.22 18.03
N ASN A 35 -21.98 3.78 17.23
CA ASN A 35 -22.26 4.91 16.35
C ASN A 35 -22.27 4.50 14.86
N ASN A 36 -22.02 3.22 14.56
CA ASN A 36 -21.79 2.71 13.21
C ASN A 36 -20.80 3.61 12.43
N SER A 37 -19.66 3.94 13.05
CA SER A 37 -18.70 4.93 12.54
C SER A 37 -17.26 4.44 12.69
N TRP A 38 -16.40 4.83 11.77
CA TRP A 38 -14.97 4.57 11.78
C TRP A 38 -14.21 5.75 12.40
N ARG A 39 -13.12 5.46 13.11
CA ARG A 39 -12.30 6.43 13.85
C ARG A 39 -10.83 6.15 13.60
N VAL A 40 -10.03 7.20 13.46
CA VAL A 40 -8.57 7.12 13.48
C VAL A 40 -8.11 7.04 14.95
N SER A 41 -7.22 6.11 15.26
CA SER A 41 -6.63 5.90 16.58
C SER A 41 -5.10 6.03 16.56
N ASP A 42 -4.47 5.78 17.70
CA ASP A 42 -3.01 5.80 17.88
C ASP A 42 -2.32 7.13 17.51
N LEU A 43 -2.69 8.17 18.25
CA LEU A 43 -2.06 9.48 18.17
C LEU A 43 -0.75 9.56 18.98
N GLY A 44 -0.18 8.43 19.41
CA GLY A 44 1.03 8.39 20.25
C GLY A 44 2.27 8.97 19.57
N PHE A 45 2.31 8.91 18.23
CA PHE A 45 3.35 9.50 17.39
C PHE A 45 2.91 10.81 16.72
N CYS A 46 1.66 11.22 16.96
CA CYS A 46 1.12 12.46 16.41
C CYS A 46 1.86 13.65 17.01
N GLY A 47 2.25 14.60 16.16
CA GLY A 47 3.01 15.75 16.62
C GLY A 47 3.05 16.89 15.62
N PRO A 48 3.56 18.06 16.06
CA PRO A 48 3.67 19.24 15.21
C PRO A 48 4.42 18.95 13.92
N ALA A 49 3.95 19.52 12.81
CA ALA A 49 4.58 19.34 11.50
C ALA A 49 5.99 19.95 11.39
N ASP A 50 6.31 20.92 12.24
CA ASP A 50 7.62 21.59 12.29
C ASP A 50 8.65 20.86 13.16
N LYS A 51 8.27 19.76 13.82
CA LYS A 51 9.17 18.93 14.62
C LYS A 51 9.58 17.67 13.88
N SER A 52 10.83 17.62 13.46
CA SER A 52 11.40 16.47 12.77
C SER A 52 11.45 15.22 13.66
N SER A 53 11.18 14.07 13.06
CA SER A 53 11.53 12.76 13.62
C SER A 53 12.78 12.29 12.91
N THR A 54 13.81 11.90 13.68
CA THR A 54 15.07 11.39 13.10
C THR A 54 14.96 9.92 12.66
N SER A 55 13.92 9.22 13.09
CA SER A 55 13.68 7.81 12.76
C SER A 55 12.49 7.64 11.84
N ILE A 56 12.64 6.77 10.83
CA ILE A 56 11.54 6.27 10.00
C ILE A 56 10.74 5.29 10.85
N TYR A 57 9.48 5.61 11.15
CA TYR A 57 8.61 4.77 11.98
C TYR A 57 7.26 4.56 11.32
N GLY A 58 6.80 3.32 11.26
CA GLY A 58 5.41 3.04 10.92
C GLY A 58 5.24 1.76 10.12
N ASN A 59 4.03 1.57 9.61
CA ASN A 59 3.68 0.41 8.80
C ASN A 59 4.15 0.58 7.34
N LEU A 60 5.18 -0.19 6.94
CA LEU A 60 5.98 0.06 5.73
C LEU A 60 5.19 0.34 4.44
N PRO A 61 4.16 -0.45 4.05
CA PRO A 61 3.31 -0.15 2.91
C PRO A 61 2.67 1.24 2.85
N TYR A 62 2.44 1.85 4.01
CA TYR A 62 1.74 3.13 4.16
C TYR A 62 2.71 4.32 4.31
N ILE A 63 4.01 4.05 4.47
CA ILE A 63 5.03 5.10 4.59
C ILE A 63 5.27 5.72 3.22
N ALA A 64 5.20 7.05 3.16
CA ALA A 64 5.42 7.80 1.93
C ALA A 64 6.86 7.64 1.42
N PRO A 65 7.09 7.62 0.09
CA PRO A 65 8.40 7.34 -0.48
C PRO A 65 9.48 8.34 -0.06
N GLU A 66 9.14 9.61 0.10
CA GLU A 66 10.06 10.64 0.60
C GLU A 66 10.54 10.36 2.03
N VAL A 67 9.67 9.77 2.86
CA VAL A 67 9.99 9.38 4.23
C VAL A 67 10.86 8.12 4.24
N ILE A 68 10.58 7.16 3.35
CA ILE A 68 11.40 5.94 3.20
C ILE A 68 12.86 6.30 2.86
N VAL A 69 13.10 7.32 2.04
CA VAL A 69 14.46 7.79 1.73
C VAL A 69 15.07 8.69 2.81
N GLY A 70 14.42 8.83 3.96
CA GLY A 70 14.95 9.52 5.14
C GLY A 70 14.58 11.00 5.26
N ARG A 71 13.62 11.50 4.47
CA ARG A 71 13.08 12.86 4.67
C ARG A 71 12.04 12.87 5.79
N GLU A 72 11.72 14.05 6.27
CA GLU A 72 10.79 14.25 7.37
C GLU A 72 9.35 13.92 6.97
N TYR A 73 8.56 13.48 7.96
CA TYR A 73 7.12 13.36 7.80
C TYR A 73 6.50 14.74 7.56
N THR A 74 5.50 14.79 6.69
CA THR A 74 4.77 16.02 6.34
C THR A 74 3.27 15.75 6.34
N PHE A 75 2.44 16.79 6.20
CA PHE A 75 1.02 16.57 5.94
C PHE A 75 0.81 15.71 4.68
N ALA A 76 1.61 15.93 3.64
CA ALA A 76 1.56 15.17 2.40
C ALA A 76 1.93 13.68 2.59
N SER A 77 2.73 13.32 3.61
CA SER A 77 3.01 11.91 3.89
C SER A 77 1.79 11.18 4.46
N ASP A 78 0.96 11.83 5.27
CA ASP A 78 -0.32 11.22 5.70
C ASP A 78 -1.30 11.07 4.52
N ILE A 79 -1.28 12.00 3.55
CA ILE A 79 -2.09 11.90 2.32
C ILE A 79 -1.68 10.67 1.49
N TYR A 80 -0.40 10.36 1.42
CA TYR A 80 0.06 9.11 0.82
C TYR A 80 -0.51 7.88 1.54
N SER A 81 -0.48 7.87 2.87
CA SER A 81 -1.07 6.79 3.66
C SER A 81 -2.58 6.62 3.40
N ILE A 82 -3.31 7.74 3.23
CA ILE A 82 -4.72 7.71 2.79
C ILE A 82 -4.88 7.04 1.43
N ALA A 83 -3.99 7.29 0.47
CA ALA A 83 -4.06 6.64 -0.84
C ALA A 83 -3.92 5.11 -0.76
N ILE A 84 -3.07 4.62 0.15
CA ILE A 84 -2.90 3.18 0.38
C ILE A 84 -4.14 2.59 1.06
N LEU A 85 -4.73 3.30 2.03
CA LEU A 85 -6.03 2.93 2.61
C LEU A 85 -7.16 2.95 1.57
N MET A 86 -7.15 3.94 0.66
CA MET A 86 -8.12 4.02 -0.43
C MET A 86 -8.05 2.77 -1.31
N TRP A 87 -6.83 2.32 -1.63
CA TRP A 87 -6.59 1.11 -2.40
C TRP A 87 -7.04 -0.13 -1.64
N GLU A 88 -6.65 -0.29 -0.37
CA GLU A 88 -7.01 -1.44 0.47
C GLU A 88 -8.54 -1.57 0.64
N ILE A 89 -9.25 -0.47 0.82
CA ILE A 89 -10.71 -0.46 0.89
C ILE A 89 -11.32 -0.89 -0.45
N SER A 90 -10.73 -0.48 -1.57
CA SER A 90 -11.23 -0.84 -2.90
C SER A 90 -10.92 -2.29 -3.26
N SER A 91 -9.75 -2.80 -2.89
CA SER A 91 -9.32 -4.16 -3.22
C SER A 91 -9.83 -5.20 -2.23
N GLY A 92 -10.11 -4.79 -0.98
CA GLY A 92 -10.38 -5.68 0.13
C GLY A 92 -9.15 -6.49 0.56
N GLN A 93 -7.95 -6.07 0.16
CA GLN A 93 -6.70 -6.80 0.38
C GLN A 93 -5.65 -5.92 1.06
N PRO A 94 -4.81 -6.48 1.95
CA PRO A 94 -3.64 -5.78 2.48
C PRO A 94 -2.68 -5.35 1.35
N PRO A 95 -2.10 -4.15 1.43
CA PRO A 95 -1.13 -3.70 0.43
C PRO A 95 0.13 -4.54 0.48
N PHE A 96 0.65 -4.89 -0.71
CA PHE A 96 1.90 -5.66 -0.87
C PHE A 96 1.90 -7.05 -0.19
N ILE A 97 0.74 -7.73 -0.12
CA ILE A 97 0.61 -9.08 0.48
C ILE A 97 1.55 -10.15 -0.12
N ASN A 98 1.95 -9.99 -1.38
CA ASN A 98 2.80 -10.94 -2.11
C ASN A 98 4.31 -10.74 -1.93
N TYR A 99 4.74 -9.81 -1.08
CA TYR A 99 6.16 -9.50 -0.89
C TYR A 99 6.66 -10.03 0.45
N GLU A 100 7.64 -10.93 0.39
CA GLU A 100 8.20 -11.57 1.59
C GLU A 100 9.27 -10.70 2.29
N HIS A 101 9.93 -9.81 1.53
CA HIS A 101 11.05 -9.00 1.99
C HIS A 101 10.75 -7.50 1.97
N GLU A 102 11.05 -6.81 3.07
CA GLU A 102 10.84 -5.37 3.22
C GLU A 102 11.64 -4.56 2.18
N ASN A 103 12.85 -5.02 1.83
CA ASN A 103 13.66 -4.37 0.81
C ASN A 103 13.00 -4.35 -0.58
N ASP A 104 12.21 -5.39 -0.90
CA ASP A 104 11.48 -5.44 -2.17
C ASP A 104 10.36 -4.41 -2.17
N ILE A 105 9.61 -4.30 -1.06
CA ILE A 105 8.56 -3.28 -0.89
C ILE A 105 9.17 -1.87 -1.02
N VAL A 106 10.26 -1.61 -0.31
CA VAL A 106 10.99 -0.34 -0.35
C VAL A 106 11.41 0.01 -1.78
N MET A 107 12.06 -0.92 -2.47
CA MET A 107 12.56 -0.67 -3.82
C MET A 107 11.42 -0.48 -4.83
N ASN A 108 10.33 -1.23 -4.68
CA ASN A 108 9.14 -1.06 -5.52
C ASN A 108 8.52 0.33 -5.30
N VAL A 109 8.30 0.73 -4.04
CA VAL A 109 7.68 2.02 -3.71
C VAL A 109 8.52 3.20 -4.22
N ILE A 110 9.84 3.16 -4.04
CA ILE A 110 10.76 4.23 -4.48
C ILE A 110 10.83 4.32 -6.01
N ASN A 111 10.81 3.18 -6.71
CA ASN A 111 10.75 3.15 -8.18
C ASN A 111 9.36 3.52 -8.72
N GLY A 112 8.41 3.83 -7.85
CA GLY A 112 7.10 4.31 -8.24
C GLY A 112 6.09 3.21 -8.56
N ILE A 113 6.42 1.96 -8.26
CA ILE A 113 5.46 0.86 -8.37
C ILE A 113 4.38 1.06 -7.32
N ARG A 114 3.13 0.82 -7.73
CA ARG A 114 1.95 0.94 -6.87
C ARG A 114 1.12 -0.33 -6.94
N PRO A 115 0.29 -0.62 -5.93
CA PRO A 115 -0.63 -1.75 -6.01
C PRO A 115 -1.56 -1.64 -7.22
N LYS A 116 -1.81 -2.77 -7.90
CA LYS A 116 -2.66 -2.82 -9.09
C LYS A 116 -4.08 -2.40 -8.72
N ILE A 117 -4.61 -1.41 -9.41
CA ILE A 117 -5.97 -0.92 -9.18
C ILE A 117 -6.96 -1.98 -9.68
N VAL A 118 -7.88 -2.39 -8.81
CA VAL A 118 -8.83 -3.46 -9.14
C VAL A 118 -9.86 -2.98 -10.17
N PRO A 119 -10.29 -3.83 -11.11
CA PRO A 119 -11.39 -3.51 -12.01
C PRO A 119 -12.63 -3.10 -11.22
N GLY A 120 -13.39 -2.14 -11.76
CA GLY A 120 -14.59 -1.58 -11.11
C GLY A 120 -14.34 -0.65 -9.93
N THR A 121 -13.08 -0.32 -9.60
CA THR A 121 -12.81 0.89 -8.81
C THR A 121 -13.37 2.12 -9.56
N PRO A 122 -14.17 2.97 -8.91
CA PRO A 122 -14.77 4.14 -9.54
C PRO A 122 -13.74 5.10 -10.13
N LEU A 123 -14.02 5.69 -11.29
CA LEU A 123 -13.04 6.51 -12.02
C LEU A 123 -12.54 7.70 -11.21
N GLU A 124 -13.44 8.47 -10.60
CA GLU A 124 -13.07 9.63 -9.80
C GLU A 124 -12.27 9.24 -8.55
N TYR A 125 -12.67 8.14 -7.90
CA TYR A 125 -11.95 7.57 -6.76
C TYR A 125 -10.55 7.11 -7.14
N LYS A 126 -10.43 6.40 -8.26
CA LYS A 126 -9.15 5.96 -8.85
C LYS A 126 -8.23 7.14 -9.14
N ASN A 127 -8.75 8.21 -9.73
CA ASN A 127 -7.95 9.38 -10.08
C ASN A 127 -7.47 10.12 -8.82
N LEU A 128 -8.36 10.33 -7.85
CA LEU A 128 -7.99 10.94 -6.56
C LEU A 128 -6.95 10.09 -5.81
N MET A 129 -7.12 8.77 -5.78
CA MET A 129 -6.15 7.85 -5.19
C MET A 129 -4.78 7.97 -5.87
N LYS A 130 -4.76 8.09 -7.20
CA LYS A 130 -3.53 8.26 -7.96
C LYS A 130 -2.79 9.56 -7.66
N GLU A 131 -3.53 10.65 -7.45
CA GLU A 131 -2.94 11.93 -7.05
C GLU A 131 -2.38 11.87 -5.62
N CYS A 132 -3.05 11.16 -4.72
CA CYS A 132 -2.63 11.07 -3.32
C CYS A 132 -1.34 10.25 -3.11
N TRP A 133 -1.04 9.27 -3.97
CA TRP A 133 0.19 8.47 -3.86
C TRP A 133 1.33 8.90 -4.81
N ASP A 134 1.26 10.11 -5.37
CA ASP A 134 2.34 10.64 -6.22
C ASP A 134 3.67 10.63 -5.44
N ALA A 135 4.76 10.24 -6.09
CA ALA A 135 6.10 10.24 -5.50
C ALA A 135 6.55 11.65 -5.10
N ASP A 136 6.10 12.69 -5.81
CA ASP A 136 6.32 14.09 -5.43
C ASP A 136 5.26 14.54 -4.42
N PRO A 137 5.62 14.80 -3.14
CA PRO A 137 4.67 15.22 -2.13
C PRO A 137 3.97 16.55 -2.46
N LEU A 138 4.56 17.40 -3.31
CA LEU A 138 3.97 18.67 -3.71
C LEU A 138 2.82 18.53 -4.72
N LYS A 139 2.72 17.36 -5.37
CA LYS A 139 1.63 17.05 -6.32
C LYS A 139 0.41 16.43 -5.66
N ARG A 140 0.55 16.02 -4.39
CA ARG A 140 -0.56 15.47 -3.61
C ARG A 140 -1.51 16.60 -3.22
N PRO A 141 -2.84 16.36 -3.21
CA PRO A 141 -3.78 17.34 -2.67
C PRO A 141 -3.50 17.56 -1.19
N ASP A 142 -3.74 18.78 -0.70
CA ASP A 142 -3.82 18.98 0.74
C ASP A 142 -5.08 18.31 1.30
N VAL A 143 -5.16 18.23 2.62
CA VAL A 143 -6.27 17.56 3.30
C VAL A 143 -7.61 18.25 3.06
N TYR A 144 -7.64 19.55 2.77
CA TYR A 144 -8.87 20.29 2.50
C TYR A 144 -9.44 19.87 1.14
N ALA A 145 -8.60 19.90 0.11
CA ALA A 145 -8.97 19.48 -1.24
C ALA A 145 -9.33 17.99 -1.29
N LEU A 146 -8.61 17.14 -0.54
CA LEU A 146 -8.91 15.72 -0.41
C LEU A 146 -10.29 15.48 0.23
N GLU A 147 -10.56 16.14 1.35
CA GLU A 147 -11.83 16.00 2.10
C GLU A 147 -13.02 16.44 1.25
N GLU A 148 -12.91 17.60 0.59
CA GLU A 148 -13.95 18.15 -0.27
C GLU A 148 -14.27 17.20 -1.46
N ARG A 149 -13.24 16.64 -2.10
CA ARG A 149 -13.40 15.68 -3.21
C ARG A 149 -13.98 14.36 -2.72
N MET A 150 -13.54 13.87 -1.57
CA MET A 150 -14.06 12.63 -0.99
C MET A 150 -15.53 12.76 -0.60
N GLN A 151 -15.94 13.90 -0.05
CA GLN A 151 -17.34 14.20 0.24
C GLN A 151 -18.20 14.15 -1.02
N ARG A 152 -17.76 14.78 -2.12
CA ARG A 152 -18.46 14.75 -3.41
C ARG A 152 -18.65 13.32 -3.91
N ILE A 153 -17.55 12.56 -4.01
CA ILE A 153 -17.60 11.16 -4.43
C ILE A 153 -18.56 10.38 -3.53
N ASN A 154 -18.50 10.56 -2.21
CA ASN A 154 -19.38 9.85 -1.30
C ASN A 154 -20.86 10.22 -1.51
N LEU A 155 -21.19 11.49 -1.74
CA LEU A 155 -22.55 11.94 -2.03
C LEU A 155 -23.08 11.37 -3.35
N ASP A 156 -22.26 11.36 -4.40
CA ASP A 156 -22.63 10.79 -5.69
C ASP A 156 -22.94 9.29 -5.56
N TYR A 157 -22.13 8.58 -4.77
CA TYR A 157 -22.39 7.19 -4.41
C TYR A 157 -23.63 6.98 -3.54
N GLN A 158 -24.02 7.90 -2.67
CA GLN A 158 -25.27 7.74 -1.89
C GLN A 158 -26.52 8.01 -2.73
N ASN A 159 -26.40 8.82 -3.78
CA ASN A 159 -27.51 9.23 -4.65
C ASN A 159 -27.68 8.33 -5.88
N MET A 160 -26.79 7.37 -6.11
CA MET A 160 -26.83 6.47 -7.24
C MET A 160 -27.99 5.45 -7.11
N PRO A 161 -28.80 5.23 -8.17
CA PRO A 161 -29.92 4.30 -8.12
C PRO A 161 -29.48 2.85 -7.81
N ASP A 162 -30.24 2.15 -6.96
CA ASP A 162 -29.96 0.77 -6.52
C ASP A 162 -29.76 -0.23 -7.67
N GLU A 163 -30.47 -0.05 -8.79
CA GLU A 163 -30.37 -0.91 -9.98
C GLU A 163 -28.99 -0.79 -10.66
N LEU A 164 -28.43 0.42 -10.70
CA LEU A 164 -27.12 0.67 -11.30
C LEU A 164 -26.01 0.09 -10.41
N PHE A 165 -26.14 0.26 -9.09
CA PHE A 165 -25.24 -0.32 -8.09
C PHE A 165 -25.16 -1.85 -8.16
N LYS A 166 -26.30 -2.53 -8.28
CA LYS A 166 -26.34 -4.00 -8.41
C LYS A 166 -25.63 -4.46 -9.68
N SER A 167 -25.85 -3.78 -10.80
CA SER A 167 -25.20 -4.12 -12.07
C SER A 167 -23.67 -3.95 -12.02
N GLU A 168 -23.16 -2.93 -11.32
CA GLU A 168 -21.71 -2.76 -11.11
C GLU A 168 -21.14 -3.84 -10.18
N MET A 169 -21.86 -4.19 -9.11
CA MET A 169 -21.45 -5.23 -8.16
C MET A 169 -21.43 -6.63 -8.79
N ASP A 170 -22.41 -6.96 -9.63
CA ASP A 170 -22.48 -8.27 -10.30
C ASP A 170 -21.35 -8.45 -11.33
N ASN A 171 -20.96 -7.38 -12.03
CA ASN A 171 -19.79 -7.37 -12.92
C ASN A 171 -18.45 -7.51 -12.16
N LEU A 172 -18.38 -7.04 -10.90
CA LEU A 172 -17.21 -7.18 -10.03
C LEU A 172 -17.03 -8.62 -9.54
N VAL A 173 -18.12 -9.32 -9.18
CA VAL A 173 -18.07 -10.71 -8.68
C VAL A 173 -17.58 -11.67 -9.76
N MET A 174 -17.92 -11.44 -11.03
CA MET A 174 -17.46 -12.27 -12.16
C MET A 174 -15.96 -12.16 -12.47
N ASN A 175 -15.28 -11.11 -11.98
CA ASN A 175 -13.85 -10.87 -12.23
C ASN A 175 -12.94 -11.26 -11.04
N LYS A 176 -13.48 -11.87 -9.98
CA LYS A 176 -12.65 -12.40 -8.89
C LYS A 176 -11.89 -13.63 -9.36
N VAL A 177 -10.64 -13.43 -9.75
CA VAL A 177 -9.64 -14.52 -9.76
C VAL A 177 -9.38 -14.89 -8.30
N GLU A 178 -9.63 -16.15 -7.93
CA GLU A 178 -9.21 -16.71 -6.65
C GLU A 178 -7.68 -16.75 -6.60
N GLU A 179 -7.05 -15.66 -6.19
CA GLU A 179 -5.64 -15.67 -5.82
C GLU A 179 -5.53 -16.19 -4.39
N ASN A 180 -4.94 -17.38 -4.24
CA ASN A 180 -4.65 -18.01 -2.94
C ASN A 180 -3.46 -17.30 -2.27
N TYR A 181 -3.72 -16.19 -1.59
CA TYR A 181 -2.71 -15.47 -0.81
C TYR A 181 -2.32 -16.30 0.43
N THR A 182 -1.13 -16.89 0.39
CA THR A 182 -0.67 -17.83 1.44
C THR A 182 0.27 -17.16 2.47
N SER A 183 0.51 -15.85 2.39
CA SER A 183 1.42 -15.16 3.32
C SER A 183 0.66 -14.24 4.29
N SER A 184 0.49 -14.71 5.51
CA SER A 184 -0.14 -14.01 6.64
C SER A 184 0.87 -13.22 7.48
N LYS A 185 1.96 -12.72 6.87
CA LYS A 185 2.92 -11.90 7.61
C LYS A 185 2.30 -10.53 7.86
N LEU A 186 1.72 -10.35 9.04
CA LEU A 186 1.21 -9.07 9.52
C LEU A 186 2.37 -8.07 9.53
N ILE A 187 2.34 -7.10 8.60
CA ILE A 187 3.27 -5.96 8.64
C ILE A 187 2.74 -5.01 9.71
N THR A 188 3.54 -4.81 10.75
CA THR A 188 3.22 -3.95 11.89
C THR A 188 4.14 -2.74 11.91
N SER A 189 3.71 -1.69 12.61
CA SER A 189 4.47 -0.47 12.80
C SER A 189 5.74 -0.74 13.61
N LYS A 190 6.88 -0.28 13.08
CA LYS A 190 8.19 -0.40 13.73
C LYS A 190 9.13 0.68 13.21
N ILE A 191 10.28 0.80 13.87
CA ILE A 191 11.39 1.63 13.38
C ILE A 191 12.06 0.91 12.22
N HIS A 192 12.27 1.63 11.13
CA HIS A 192 13.02 1.17 9.97
C HIS A 192 14.35 1.93 9.87
N ASN A 193 15.36 1.24 9.34
CA ASN A 193 16.66 1.84 9.06
C ASN A 193 17.06 1.45 7.64
N PHE A 194 16.78 2.35 6.70
CA PHE A 194 17.19 2.20 5.32
C PHE A 194 18.47 3.01 5.09
N GLY A 195 19.40 2.45 4.33
CA GLY A 195 20.62 3.14 3.93
C GLY A 195 20.36 4.23 2.89
N ASN A 196 21.42 4.70 2.24
CA ASN A 196 21.30 5.67 1.14
C ASN A 196 20.50 5.05 -0.03
N LEU A 197 19.25 5.48 -0.16
CA LEU A 197 18.33 5.09 -1.21
C LEU A 197 18.28 6.14 -2.33
N PRO A 198 17.94 5.76 -3.57
CA PRO A 198 17.78 6.73 -4.65
C PRO A 198 16.55 7.62 -4.43
N GLU A 199 16.53 8.76 -5.11
CA GLU A 199 15.38 9.68 -5.09
C GLU A 199 14.11 9.00 -5.62
N PRO A 200 12.96 9.14 -4.95
CA PRO A 200 11.72 8.54 -5.40
C PRO A 200 11.21 9.13 -6.72
N ARG A 201 10.54 8.30 -7.51
CA ARG A 201 9.87 8.71 -8.75
C ARG A 201 8.56 7.97 -8.91
N ASN A 202 7.74 8.42 -9.86
CA ASN A 202 6.61 7.63 -10.36
C ASN A 202 7.11 6.65 -11.44
N ALA A 203 6.52 5.46 -11.48
CA ALA A 203 6.69 4.53 -12.58
C ALA A 203 5.82 4.96 -13.77
N THR A 204 6.31 4.70 -14.98
CA THR A 204 5.52 4.80 -16.21
C THR A 204 4.42 3.74 -16.25
N GLU A 205 3.42 3.92 -17.11
CA GLU A 205 2.35 2.93 -17.26
C GLU A 205 2.92 1.59 -17.74
N GLU A 206 3.90 1.61 -18.66
CA GLU A 206 4.58 0.42 -19.16
C GLU A 206 5.38 -0.30 -18.05
N GLU A 207 6.03 0.44 -17.15
CA GLU A 207 6.74 -0.15 -16.01
C GLU A 207 5.77 -0.81 -15.01
N GLN A 208 4.62 -0.18 -14.73
CA GLN A 208 3.60 -0.77 -13.86
C GLN A 208 3.01 -2.05 -14.49
N GLU A 209 2.69 -2.01 -15.78
CA GLU A 209 2.17 -3.16 -16.51
C GLU A 209 3.19 -4.30 -16.54
N ALA A 210 4.44 -4.01 -16.93
CA ALA A 210 5.51 -5.01 -16.96
C ALA A 210 5.76 -5.63 -15.58
N PHE A 211 5.63 -4.85 -14.51
CA PHE A 211 5.76 -5.35 -13.14
C PHE A 211 4.62 -6.30 -12.76
N HIS A 212 3.37 -5.93 -13.05
CA HIS A 212 2.20 -6.76 -12.72
C HIS A 212 1.97 -7.94 -13.67
N SER A 213 2.59 -7.93 -14.85
CA SER A 213 2.55 -9.05 -15.81
C SER A 213 3.55 -10.16 -15.50
N LYS A 214 4.53 -9.92 -14.62
CA LYS A 214 5.43 -10.98 -14.12
C LYS A 214 4.62 -11.88 -13.20
N LEU A 215 4.07 -12.97 -13.75
CA LEU A 215 3.63 -14.08 -12.92
C LEU A 215 4.81 -14.47 -12.02
N TYR A 216 4.56 -14.61 -10.73
CA TYR A 216 5.40 -15.47 -9.91
C TYR A 216 5.29 -16.86 -10.54
N ASP A 217 6.31 -17.28 -11.28
CA ASP A 217 6.47 -18.63 -11.80
C ASP A 217 6.59 -19.60 -10.61
N PHE A 218 5.48 -19.85 -9.93
CA PHE A 218 5.31 -21.12 -9.25
C PHE A 218 5.09 -22.15 -10.35
N ASN A 219 6.19 -22.60 -10.95
CA ASN A 219 6.24 -23.89 -11.60
C ASN A 219 5.93 -24.92 -10.52
N ILE A 220 4.65 -25.16 -10.27
CA ILE A 220 4.19 -26.36 -9.58
C ILE A 220 4.45 -27.48 -10.59
N PRO A 221 5.42 -28.38 -10.35
CA PRO A 221 5.59 -29.53 -11.21
C PRO A 221 4.28 -30.31 -11.17
N ASN A 222 3.69 -30.56 -12.33
CA ASN A 222 2.44 -31.33 -12.44
C ASN A 222 2.59 -32.79 -12.02
N ASP A 223 3.78 -33.20 -11.57
CA ASP A 223 4.12 -34.57 -11.26
C ASP A 223 4.86 -34.65 -9.92
N VAL A 224 4.28 -35.40 -8.97
CA VAL A 224 4.87 -35.70 -7.64
C VAL A 224 6.24 -36.37 -7.78
N ASN A 225 6.55 -36.92 -8.95
CA ASN A 225 7.80 -37.59 -9.25
C ASN A 225 8.99 -36.64 -9.52
N ASP A 226 8.76 -35.34 -9.76
CA ASP A 226 9.85 -34.39 -10.00
C ASP A 226 10.56 -33.91 -8.73
N PHE A 227 9.99 -34.15 -7.54
CA PHE A 227 10.67 -33.89 -6.26
C PHE A 227 11.92 -34.77 -6.04
N ASN A 228 12.00 -35.92 -6.74
CA ASN A 228 13.11 -36.86 -6.56
C ASN A 228 14.24 -36.70 -7.58
N LYS A 229 14.12 -35.83 -8.59
CA LYS A 229 15.18 -35.64 -9.60
C LYS A 229 16.17 -34.52 -9.30
N SER A 230 15.83 -33.59 -8.41
CA SER A 230 16.72 -32.47 -8.06
C SER A 230 17.78 -32.80 -7.00
N ASN A 231 17.77 -34.01 -6.42
CA ASN A 231 18.71 -34.42 -5.38
C ASN A 231 19.90 -35.30 -5.85
N GLU A 232 20.07 -35.55 -7.16
CA GLU A 232 21.16 -36.41 -7.65
C GLU A 232 22.28 -35.71 -8.45
N GLN A 233 22.35 -34.37 -8.51
CA GLN A 233 23.46 -33.68 -9.19
C GLN A 233 24.53 -33.02 -8.30
N ASN A 234 24.47 -33.21 -6.97
CA ASN A 234 25.51 -32.70 -6.05
C ASN A 234 26.25 -33.79 -5.25
N SER A 235 26.49 -34.95 -5.86
CA SER A 235 27.48 -35.90 -5.35
C SER A 235 28.22 -36.55 -6.52
N ASN A 236 29.35 -35.95 -6.91
CA ASN A 236 30.58 -36.62 -7.37
C ASN A 236 31.53 -35.61 -8.02
N ASN A 237 32.47 -35.09 -7.24
CA ASN A 237 33.88 -35.00 -7.64
C ASN A 237 34.73 -34.52 -6.45
N SER A 238 35.22 -35.47 -5.66
CA SER A 238 36.42 -35.28 -4.86
C SER A 238 37.63 -35.77 -5.65
N SER A 239 38.63 -34.93 -5.91
CA SER A 239 40.01 -35.39 -5.78
C SER A 239 40.96 -34.21 -5.51
N SER A 240 41.61 -34.34 -4.38
CA SER A 240 42.74 -33.60 -3.81
C SER A 240 43.85 -33.26 -4.79
N LYS A 241 44.43 -32.05 -4.69
CA LYS A 241 45.89 -31.86 -4.81
C LYS A 241 46.39 -30.79 -3.84
N VAL A 242 47.18 -31.27 -2.90
CA VAL A 242 48.14 -30.55 -2.04
C VAL A 242 49.22 -29.92 -2.92
N ILE A 243 49.58 -28.65 -2.67
CA ILE A 243 50.91 -28.12 -2.98
C ILE A 243 51.36 -27.23 -1.82
N THR A 244 52.37 -27.71 -1.11
CA THR A 244 53.29 -26.93 -0.28
C THR A 244 54.43 -26.47 -1.19
N ILE A 245 54.75 -25.18 -1.22
CA ILE A 245 56.04 -24.57 -0.82
C ILE A 245 55.72 -23.17 -0.29
#